data_AF-A0A975ADZ7-F1
#
_entry.id   AF-A0A975ADZ7-F1
#
_cell.length_a   1.000
_cell.length_b   1.000
_cell.length_c   1.000
_cell.angle_alpha   90.00
_cell.angle_beta   90.00
_cell.angle_gamma   90.00
#
_symmetry.space_group_name_H-M   'P 1'
#
loop_
_entity.id
_entity.type
_entity.pdbx_description
1 polymer ?
#
loop_
_entity_poly.entity_id
_entity_poly.type
_entity_poly.pdbx_seq_one_letter_code
_entity_poly.pdbx_strand_id
1 'polypeptide(L)'
;MKTIHPIISETTLTNHTTGIAGIKISAGKHNTIIKEILKSLTKKQFIFPRLATYSKIYINNQAIDDGIIIFFNKENSYTGEDTLEIFTHGNKRITSSILKFCVAKYSKHGLRKAQRGEFIERAYLNKKIDYLEVKRLENILVKNKNPIKSLKTSKILRQKIKTLLKNIFNIRLCIENYVNFKHTHDKQYKQLIISYIKLWLNKIQQLKHKKINILKTTIKIAIIGHENVGKSTLFNKLINKNKSLCDNFKGTTKNIITKVIRINKQIKCKIIDTPGYPKHTPNKNNKIKKNINKVIASSDIILNIHTPSEKPKNNNTKVINVINKIDTINKKLINNSKVILLSCKSSGCYNNLYSKLLAKIYKLISTKYLIAHHKQRKYLKSYIKKIFKQLKNNSDLINIVDNLKIITQLIINIFNVNNTKKINTDFFRKFCIGK
;
A
#
# COMPACT_ATOMS: atom_id res chain seq x y z
N MET A 1 -8.80 28.90 -6.16
CA MET A 1 -8.86 27.45 -6.45
C MET A 1 -7.71 27.12 -7.40
N LYS A 2 -6.86 26.11 -7.13
CA LYS A 2 -5.79 25.73 -8.09
C LYS A 2 -6.45 25.33 -9.42
N THR A 3 -6.10 26.03 -10.49
CA THR A 3 -6.49 25.67 -11.86
C THR A 3 -5.92 24.29 -12.18
N ILE A 4 -6.79 23.29 -12.31
CA ILE A 4 -6.38 21.91 -12.62
C ILE A 4 -6.20 21.84 -14.14
N HIS A 5 -4.95 21.95 -14.60
CA HIS A 5 -4.61 21.82 -16.01
C HIS A 5 -5.03 20.46 -16.58
N PRO A 6 -5.50 20.38 -17.85
CA PRO A 6 -5.82 19.10 -18.48
C PRO A 6 -4.57 18.25 -18.68
N ILE A 7 -4.71 16.93 -18.59
CA ILE A 7 -3.59 15.98 -18.72
C ILE A 7 -3.87 14.91 -19.75
N ILE A 8 -2.80 14.46 -20.41
CA ILE A 8 -2.81 13.36 -21.38
C ILE A 8 -1.71 12.34 -21.07
N SER A 9 -2.00 11.06 -21.31
CA SER A 9 -1.01 9.98 -21.20
C SER A 9 -1.39 8.75 -22.01
N GLU A 10 -0.39 7.99 -22.42
CA GLU A 10 -0.57 6.58 -22.79
C GLU A 10 -0.95 5.76 -21.55
N THR A 11 -1.88 4.82 -21.68
CA THR A 11 -2.36 3.95 -20.58
C THR A 11 -1.86 2.51 -20.71
N THR A 12 -1.37 2.14 -21.89
CA THR A 12 -0.81 0.82 -22.21
C THR A 12 0.72 0.83 -22.18
N LEU A 13 1.33 -0.25 -21.68
CA LEU A 13 2.79 -0.42 -21.67
C LEU A 13 3.27 -0.85 -23.05
N THR A 14 3.70 0.10 -23.89
CA THR A 14 4.23 -0.17 -25.24
C THR A 14 5.76 -0.29 -25.22
N ASN A 15 6.23 -1.43 -24.69
CA ASN A 15 7.63 -1.86 -24.92
C ASN A 15 7.76 -2.71 -26.19
N HIS A 16 6.65 -3.28 -26.68
CA HIS A 16 6.55 -4.08 -27.91
C HIS A 16 5.26 -3.72 -28.67
N THR A 17 5.15 -4.15 -29.92
CA THR A 17 3.91 -4.08 -30.70
C THR A 17 2.81 -4.86 -29.99
N THR A 18 1.71 -4.19 -29.65
CA THR A 18 0.52 -4.82 -29.06
C THR A 18 -0.66 -4.76 -30.03
N GLY A 19 -1.70 -5.57 -29.83
CA GLY A 19 -2.90 -5.48 -30.67
C GLY A 19 -3.61 -4.12 -30.54
N ILE A 20 -3.62 -3.56 -29.32
CA ILE A 20 -4.29 -2.30 -29.00
C ILE A 20 -3.36 -1.44 -28.13
N ALA A 21 -3.40 -0.13 -28.32
CA ALA A 21 -2.83 0.85 -27.40
C ALA A 21 -3.86 1.91 -26.99
N GLY A 22 -3.75 2.41 -25.77
CA GLY A 22 -4.71 3.34 -25.18
C GLY A 22 -4.07 4.67 -24.84
N ILE A 23 -4.79 5.76 -25.13
CA ILE A 23 -4.47 7.13 -24.72
C ILE A 23 -5.63 7.65 -23.89
N LYS A 24 -5.32 8.30 -22.77
CA LYS A 24 -6.31 8.89 -21.87
C LYS A 24 -6.02 10.38 -21.68
N ILE A 25 -7.08 11.18 -21.79
CA ILE A 25 -7.08 12.62 -21.50
C ILE A 25 -8.09 12.88 -20.39
N SER A 26 -7.73 13.68 -19.38
CA SER A 26 -8.62 14.12 -18.30
C SER A 26 -8.54 15.64 -18.14
N ALA A 27 -9.70 16.31 -18.18
CA ALA A 27 -9.80 17.76 -18.07
C ALA A 27 -10.81 18.18 -16.99
N GLY A 28 -10.38 19.03 -16.06
CA GLY A 28 -11.21 19.55 -14.97
C GLY A 28 -12.39 20.42 -15.47
N LYS A 29 -13.22 20.90 -14.52
CA LYS A 29 -14.45 21.67 -14.82
C LYS A 29 -14.19 22.85 -15.77
N HIS A 30 -15.16 23.10 -16.65
CA HIS A 30 -15.23 24.25 -17.59
C HIS A 30 -14.23 24.23 -18.75
N ASN A 31 -13.65 23.09 -19.07
CA ASN A 31 -12.67 23.01 -20.16
C ASN A 31 -13.30 22.41 -21.43
N THR A 32 -13.56 23.24 -22.44
CA THR A 32 -14.06 22.83 -23.78
C THR A 32 -13.07 21.97 -24.54
N ILE A 33 -11.83 21.89 -24.05
CA ILE A 33 -10.71 21.18 -24.67
C ILE A 33 -11.01 19.73 -25.04
N ILE A 34 -11.80 18.99 -24.26
CA ILE A 34 -12.13 17.59 -24.59
C ILE A 34 -12.95 17.54 -25.89
N LYS A 35 -13.91 18.46 -26.06
CA LYS A 35 -14.73 18.56 -27.28
C LYS A 35 -13.87 19.00 -28.47
N GLU A 36 -12.94 19.92 -28.26
CA GLU A 36 -12.02 20.39 -29.31
C GLU A 36 -11.04 19.29 -29.76
N ILE A 37 -10.45 18.56 -28.81
CA ILE A 37 -9.58 17.41 -29.10
C ILE A 37 -10.38 16.34 -29.83
N LEU A 38 -11.59 16.03 -29.36
CA LEU A 38 -12.48 15.07 -30.02
C LEU A 38 -12.72 15.48 -31.48
N LYS A 39 -13.15 16.72 -31.71
CA LYS A 39 -13.41 17.25 -33.06
C LYS A 39 -12.15 17.21 -33.93
N SER A 40 -11.00 17.59 -33.38
CA SER A 40 -9.75 17.60 -34.14
C SER A 40 -9.23 16.21 -34.50
N LEU A 41 -9.43 15.20 -33.63
CA LEU A 41 -8.94 13.85 -33.87
C LEU A 41 -9.91 13.00 -34.68
N THR A 42 -11.20 13.29 -34.66
CA THR A 42 -12.24 12.40 -35.24
C THR A 42 -13.10 13.04 -36.32
N LYS A 43 -13.05 14.37 -36.45
CA LYS A 43 -14.00 15.19 -37.21
C LYS A 43 -15.46 15.11 -36.70
N LYS A 44 -15.74 14.35 -35.64
CA LYS A 44 -17.07 14.27 -35.01
C LYS A 44 -17.28 15.44 -34.05
N GLN A 45 -18.43 16.10 -34.14
CA GLN A 45 -18.79 17.18 -33.22
C GLN A 45 -19.26 16.67 -31.86
N PHE A 46 -19.85 15.47 -31.83
CA PHE A 46 -20.43 14.88 -30.64
C PHE A 46 -20.31 13.35 -30.64
N ILE A 47 -20.13 12.79 -29.45
CA ILE A 47 -20.18 11.35 -29.17
C ILE A 47 -20.94 11.14 -27.86
N PHE A 48 -21.80 10.12 -27.82
CA PHE A 48 -22.53 9.77 -26.61
C PHE A 48 -21.58 9.30 -25.48
N PRO A 49 -21.74 9.79 -24.24
CA PRO A 49 -20.95 9.33 -23.12
C PRO A 49 -21.07 7.81 -22.91
N ARG A 50 -19.94 7.14 -22.64
CA ARG A 50 -19.80 5.70 -22.40
C ARG A 50 -20.20 4.80 -23.57
N LEU A 51 -20.38 5.35 -24.76
CA LEU A 51 -20.59 4.58 -25.98
C LEU A 51 -19.25 4.39 -26.70
N ALA A 52 -18.88 3.13 -26.94
CA ALA A 52 -17.73 2.80 -27.77
C ALA A 52 -18.01 3.23 -29.21
N THR A 53 -17.27 4.23 -29.68
CA THR A 53 -17.52 4.83 -31.00
C THR A 53 -16.33 4.59 -31.91
N TYR A 54 -16.57 3.85 -32.98
CA TYR A 54 -15.60 3.68 -34.06
C TYR A 54 -15.36 5.01 -34.79
N SER A 55 -14.09 5.33 -35.06
CA SER A 55 -13.69 6.52 -35.82
C SER A 55 -12.31 6.36 -36.44
N LYS A 56 -12.14 6.96 -37.63
CA LYS A 56 -10.83 7.33 -38.14
C LYS A 56 -10.20 8.38 -37.22
N ILE A 57 -8.90 8.25 -37.00
CA ILE A 57 -8.09 9.16 -36.18
C ILE A 57 -7.23 10.01 -37.11
N TYR A 58 -7.29 11.33 -36.92
CA TYR A 58 -6.65 12.33 -37.76
C TYR A 58 -5.58 13.11 -37.01
N ILE A 59 -4.46 13.39 -37.67
CA ILE A 59 -3.47 14.40 -37.29
C ILE A 59 -3.26 15.32 -38.48
N ASN A 60 -3.32 16.64 -38.30
CA ASN A 60 -3.18 17.62 -39.39
C ASN A 60 -4.05 17.28 -40.62
N ASN A 61 -5.30 16.88 -40.39
CA ASN A 61 -6.27 16.43 -41.40
C ASN A 61 -5.91 15.13 -42.16
N GLN A 62 -4.78 14.49 -41.88
CA GLN A 62 -4.40 13.18 -42.44
C GLN A 62 -4.87 12.04 -41.52
N ALA A 63 -5.50 11.02 -42.10
CA ALA A 63 -5.91 9.82 -41.35
C ALA A 63 -4.66 8.98 -41.04
N ILE A 64 -4.46 8.64 -39.77
CA ILE A 64 -3.29 7.90 -39.30
C ILE A 64 -3.61 6.51 -38.74
N ASP A 65 -4.86 6.29 -38.34
CA ASP A 65 -5.32 5.00 -37.81
C ASP A 65 -6.85 4.93 -37.78
N ASP A 66 -7.38 3.72 -37.64
CA ASP A 66 -8.75 3.44 -37.23
C ASP A 66 -8.77 3.04 -35.76
N GLY A 67 -9.73 3.55 -34.98
CA GLY A 67 -9.76 3.33 -33.55
C GLY A 67 -11.13 3.46 -32.90
N ILE A 68 -11.16 3.16 -31.61
CA ILE A 68 -12.35 3.28 -30.76
C ILE A 68 -12.15 4.42 -29.79
N ILE A 69 -13.16 5.28 -29.67
CA ILE A 69 -13.12 6.43 -28.78
C ILE A 69 -14.30 6.34 -27.82
N ILE A 70 -14.01 6.60 -26.54
CA ILE A 70 -14.99 6.59 -25.47
C ILE A 70 -14.87 7.89 -24.69
N PHE A 71 -15.98 8.62 -24.63
CA PHE A 71 -16.10 9.82 -23.80
C PHE A 71 -16.75 9.48 -22.46
N PHE A 72 -16.21 9.98 -21.36
CA PHE A 72 -16.82 9.89 -20.04
C PHE A 72 -17.06 11.29 -19.51
N ASN A 73 -18.32 11.59 -19.17
CA ASN A 73 -18.67 12.83 -18.50
C ASN A 73 -18.26 12.80 -17.02
N LYS A 74 -17.97 13.98 -16.50
CA LYS A 74 -17.43 14.29 -15.17
C LYS A 74 -17.80 13.32 -14.04
N GLU A 75 -19.08 13.20 -13.68
CA GLU A 75 -19.47 12.38 -12.51
C GLU A 75 -19.36 10.87 -12.75
N ASN A 76 -19.12 10.49 -13.98
CA ASN A 76 -19.19 9.13 -14.47
C ASN A 76 -17.88 8.66 -15.11
N SER A 77 -16.79 9.38 -14.84
CA SER A 77 -15.43 9.01 -15.19
C SER A 77 -14.62 8.53 -13.98
N TYR A 78 -13.46 7.93 -14.26
CA TYR A 78 -12.54 7.46 -13.23
C TYR A 78 -11.99 8.60 -12.35
N THR A 79 -11.59 9.71 -12.97
CA THR A 79 -11.01 10.87 -12.27
C THR A 79 -12.07 11.76 -11.65
N GLY A 80 -13.33 11.66 -12.04
CA GLY A 80 -14.36 12.64 -11.66
C GLY A 80 -14.32 13.92 -12.48
N GLU A 81 -13.65 13.87 -13.64
CA GLU A 81 -13.43 14.93 -14.62
C GLU A 81 -13.88 14.46 -16.01
N ASP A 82 -14.08 15.37 -16.96
CA ASP A 82 -14.37 14.95 -18.33
C ASP A 82 -13.15 14.21 -18.90
N THR A 83 -13.37 12.98 -19.37
CA THR A 83 -12.30 12.06 -19.78
C THR A 83 -12.56 11.55 -21.18
N LEU A 84 -11.52 11.56 -22.02
CA LEU A 84 -11.53 10.93 -23.34
C LEU A 84 -10.55 9.77 -23.33
N GLU A 85 -11.02 8.58 -23.70
CA GLU A 85 -10.18 7.40 -23.92
C GLU A 85 -10.17 7.07 -25.42
N ILE A 86 -8.97 6.93 -25.98
CA ILE A 86 -8.73 6.68 -27.40
C ILE A 86 -7.96 5.37 -27.49
N PHE A 87 -8.49 4.41 -28.22
CA PHE A 87 -7.89 3.10 -28.44
C PHE A 87 -7.52 2.98 -29.92
N THR A 88 -6.23 2.81 -30.18
CA THR A 88 -5.63 2.68 -31.51
C THR A 88 -5.04 1.28 -31.67
N HIS A 89 -4.59 0.92 -32.86
CA HIS A 89 -3.69 -0.21 -33.02
C HIS A 89 -2.43 0.02 -32.16
N GLY A 90 -1.86 -1.05 -31.61
CA GLY A 90 -0.74 -0.97 -30.65
C GLY A 90 0.62 -0.66 -31.28
N ASN A 91 0.63 0.25 -32.25
CA ASN A 91 1.83 0.83 -32.83
C ASN A 91 2.25 2.08 -32.04
N LYS A 92 3.41 2.01 -31.40
CA LYS A 92 3.97 3.10 -30.59
C LYS A 92 4.18 4.41 -31.36
N ARG A 93 4.41 4.34 -32.68
CA ARG A 93 4.52 5.55 -33.52
C ARG A 93 3.19 6.29 -33.56
N ILE A 94 2.07 5.58 -33.72
CA ILE A 94 0.72 6.16 -33.72
C ILE A 94 0.44 6.85 -32.39
N THR A 95 0.61 6.15 -31.27
CA THR A 95 0.34 6.74 -29.95
C THR A 95 1.26 7.91 -29.61
N SER A 96 2.53 7.82 -29.97
CA SER A 96 3.50 8.91 -29.79
C SER A 96 3.16 10.13 -30.63
N SER A 97 2.69 9.94 -31.87
CA SER A 97 2.27 11.03 -32.76
C SER A 97 1.03 11.73 -32.20
N ILE A 98 0.02 10.99 -31.76
CA ILE A 98 -1.19 11.58 -31.14
C ILE A 98 -0.83 12.37 -29.89
N LEU A 99 0.00 11.81 -29.00
CA LEU A 99 0.46 12.48 -27.78
C LEU A 99 1.19 13.79 -28.08
N LYS A 100 2.16 13.76 -29.01
CA LYS A 100 2.93 14.95 -29.39
C LYS A 100 2.03 16.01 -30.03
N PHE A 101 1.15 15.60 -30.93
CA PHE A 101 0.19 16.48 -31.60
C PHE A 101 -0.73 17.19 -30.59
N CYS A 102 -1.39 16.43 -29.70
CA CYS A 102 -2.29 17.01 -28.72
C CYS A 102 -1.55 18.00 -27.80
N VAL A 103 -0.39 17.62 -27.26
CA VAL A 103 0.38 18.49 -26.37
C VAL A 103 0.84 19.77 -27.08
N ALA A 104 1.34 19.67 -28.31
CA ALA A 104 1.78 20.83 -29.08
C ALA A 104 0.61 21.79 -29.36
N LYS A 105 -0.49 21.26 -29.92
CA LYS A 105 -1.66 22.03 -30.35
C LYS A 105 -2.41 22.69 -29.19
N TYR A 106 -2.54 21.99 -28.05
CA TYR A 106 -3.36 22.45 -26.93
C TYR A 106 -2.57 22.90 -25.70
N SER A 107 -1.25 23.11 -25.85
CA SER A 107 -0.37 23.64 -24.79
C SER A 107 -0.86 25.00 -24.25
N LYS A 108 -1.34 25.89 -25.11
CA LYS A 108 -1.92 27.19 -24.75
C LYS A 108 -3.17 27.07 -23.87
N HIS A 109 -3.90 25.97 -23.98
CA HIS A 109 -5.04 25.63 -23.11
C HIS A 109 -4.62 24.86 -21.85
N GLY A 110 -3.30 24.74 -21.61
CA GLY A 110 -2.70 24.08 -20.46
C GLY A 110 -2.63 22.55 -20.57
N LEU A 111 -2.87 21.95 -21.74
CA LEU A 111 -2.72 20.49 -21.89
C LEU A 111 -1.26 20.10 -21.75
N ARG A 112 -1.00 19.17 -20.83
CA ARG A 112 0.34 18.64 -20.61
C ARG A 112 0.32 17.13 -20.41
N LYS A 113 1.49 16.51 -20.48
CA LYS A 113 1.65 15.12 -20.08
C LYS A 113 1.30 14.94 -18.60
N ALA A 114 0.61 13.85 -18.29
CA ALA A 114 0.31 13.46 -16.92
C ALA A 114 1.59 13.10 -16.15
N GLN A 115 1.65 13.48 -14.88
CA GLN A 115 2.67 12.98 -13.96
C GLN A 115 2.35 11.55 -13.52
N ARG A 116 3.32 10.90 -12.89
CA ARG A 116 3.16 9.55 -12.32
C ARG A 116 2.03 9.50 -11.30
N GLY A 117 1.04 8.63 -11.54
CA GLY A 117 -0.11 8.42 -10.66
C GLY A 117 -1.10 9.58 -10.59
N GLU A 118 -1.00 10.56 -11.49
CA GLU A 118 -1.81 11.77 -11.43
C GLU A 118 -3.31 11.50 -11.66
N PHE A 119 -3.70 10.49 -12.46
CA PHE A 119 -5.13 10.18 -12.61
C PHE A 119 -5.69 9.52 -11.34
N ILE A 120 -4.93 8.66 -10.65
CA ILE A 120 -5.32 8.15 -9.31
C ILE A 120 -5.43 9.29 -8.31
N GLU A 121 -4.48 10.23 -8.33
CA GLU A 121 -4.49 11.40 -7.45
C GLU A 121 -5.75 12.24 -7.67
N ARG A 122 -6.10 12.54 -8.92
CA ARG A 122 -7.33 13.26 -9.28
C ARG A 122 -8.58 12.51 -8.85
N ALA A 123 -8.64 11.19 -9.08
CA ALA A 123 -9.75 10.36 -8.61
C ALA A 123 -9.90 10.43 -7.08
N TYR A 124 -8.79 10.46 -6.33
CA TYR A 124 -8.80 10.60 -4.88
C TYR A 124 -9.25 12.00 -4.43
N LEU A 125 -8.73 13.06 -5.06
CA LEU A 125 -9.08 14.45 -4.76
C LEU A 125 -10.56 14.75 -5.07
N ASN A 126 -11.07 14.18 -6.16
CA ASN A 126 -12.48 14.28 -6.55
C ASN A 126 -13.38 13.26 -5.83
N LYS A 127 -12.87 12.58 -4.80
CA LYS A 127 -13.60 11.63 -3.95
C LYS A 127 -14.22 10.44 -4.71
N LYS A 128 -13.74 10.13 -5.92
CA LYS A 128 -14.14 8.94 -6.69
C LYS A 128 -13.60 7.65 -6.08
N ILE A 129 -12.41 7.73 -5.48
CA ILE A 129 -11.80 6.62 -4.75
C ILE A 129 -11.37 7.05 -3.37
N ASP A 130 -11.46 6.14 -2.39
CA ASP A 130 -11.00 6.39 -1.03
C ASP A 130 -9.54 5.95 -0.79
N TYR A 131 -8.96 6.35 0.35
CA TYR A 131 -7.58 6.00 0.72
C TYR A 131 -7.34 4.47 0.66
N LEU A 132 -8.32 3.68 1.06
CA LEU A 132 -8.20 2.21 1.06
C LEU A 132 -8.19 1.66 -0.36
N GLU A 133 -8.94 2.25 -1.29
CA GLU A 133 -8.92 1.93 -2.71
C GLU A 133 -7.60 2.32 -3.36
N VAL A 134 -7.08 3.52 -3.06
CA VAL A 134 -5.73 3.92 -3.46
C VAL A 134 -4.68 2.92 -2.95
N LYS A 135 -4.78 2.48 -1.69
CA LYS A 135 -3.92 1.43 -1.13
C LYS A 135 -4.11 0.06 -1.77
N ARG A 136 -5.33 -0.25 -2.22
CA ARG A 136 -5.62 -1.47 -2.97
C ARG A 136 -4.92 -1.44 -4.32
N LEU A 137 -5.05 -0.32 -5.05
CA LEU A 137 -4.36 -0.09 -6.32
C LEU A 137 -2.84 -0.14 -6.14
N GLU A 138 -2.28 0.43 -5.06
CA GLU A 138 -0.84 0.30 -4.75
C GLU A 138 -0.43 -1.18 -4.60
N ASN A 139 -1.27 -1.99 -3.95
CA ASN A 139 -0.97 -3.40 -3.74
C ASN A 139 -1.08 -4.24 -5.02
N ILE A 140 -2.03 -3.92 -5.89
CA ILE A 140 -2.26 -4.63 -7.16
C ILE A 140 -1.19 -4.22 -8.17
N LEU A 141 -1.05 -2.91 -8.41
CA LEU A 141 -0.32 -2.36 -9.54
C LEU A 141 1.18 -2.18 -9.28
N VAL A 142 1.57 -1.90 -8.04
CA VAL A 142 2.98 -1.66 -7.68
C VAL A 142 3.58 -2.88 -6.97
N LYS A 143 2.76 -3.62 -6.22
CA LYS A 143 3.26 -4.71 -5.37
C LYS A 143 3.00 -6.12 -5.89
N ASN A 144 2.34 -6.29 -7.04
CA ASN A 144 2.02 -7.57 -7.70
C ASN A 144 1.52 -8.65 -6.71
N LYS A 145 0.55 -8.29 -5.85
CA LYS A 145 -0.07 -9.24 -4.91
C LYS A 145 -1.32 -9.89 -5.53
N ASN A 146 -1.55 -11.18 -5.25
CA ASN A 146 -2.72 -11.91 -5.76
C ASN A 146 -4.05 -11.23 -5.39
N PRO A 147 -4.89 -10.87 -6.38
CA PRO A 147 -6.11 -10.08 -6.16
C PRO A 147 -7.20 -10.87 -5.42
N ILE A 148 -7.33 -12.17 -5.69
CA ILE A 148 -8.51 -12.99 -5.37
C ILE A 148 -8.78 -13.15 -3.86
N LYS A 149 -7.75 -13.34 -3.03
CA LYS A 149 -7.93 -13.48 -1.56
C LYS A 149 -8.26 -12.16 -0.85
N SER A 150 -8.00 -11.01 -1.48
CA SER A 150 -8.24 -9.68 -0.90
C SER A 150 -9.57 -9.04 -1.32
N LEU A 151 -10.20 -9.54 -2.40
CA LEU A 151 -11.35 -8.92 -3.07
C LEU A 151 -12.70 -9.21 -2.39
N LYS A 152 -12.98 -10.48 -2.04
CA LYS A 152 -14.30 -10.88 -1.51
C LYS A 152 -14.53 -10.43 -0.07
N THR A 153 -13.50 -10.48 0.77
CA THR A 153 -13.60 -10.11 2.20
C THR A 153 -13.56 -8.61 2.47
N SER A 154 -13.08 -7.77 1.53
CA SER A 154 -12.89 -6.33 1.78
C SER A 154 -14.07 -5.45 1.36
N LYS A 155 -14.84 -5.80 0.32
CA LYS A 155 -16.00 -5.00 -0.12
C LYS A 155 -17.19 -5.14 0.82
N ILE A 156 -17.57 -6.37 1.18
CA ILE A 156 -18.69 -6.66 2.09
C ILE A 156 -18.43 -6.09 3.48
N LEU A 157 -17.22 -6.30 4.02
CA LEU A 157 -16.84 -5.75 5.31
C LEU A 157 -16.83 -4.21 5.28
N ARG A 158 -16.36 -3.60 4.20
CA ARG A 158 -16.36 -2.14 4.03
C ARG A 158 -17.78 -1.58 3.97
N GLN A 159 -18.69 -2.23 3.25
CA GLN A 159 -20.11 -1.85 3.25
C GLN A 159 -20.69 -1.94 4.67
N LYS A 160 -20.44 -3.04 5.39
CA LYS A 160 -20.85 -3.19 6.80
C LYS A 160 -20.28 -2.11 7.72
N ILE A 161 -19.03 -1.68 7.52
CA ILE A 161 -18.44 -0.59 8.31
C ILE A 161 -19.02 0.77 7.91
N LYS A 162 -19.23 1.03 6.61
CA LYS A 162 -19.86 2.27 6.13
C LYS A 162 -21.28 2.42 6.66
N THR A 163 -22.08 1.36 6.63
CA THR A 163 -23.44 1.37 7.20
C THR A 163 -23.37 1.62 8.71
N LEU A 164 -22.43 1.00 9.42
CA LEU A 164 -22.26 1.20 10.84
C LEU A 164 -21.86 2.64 11.19
N LEU A 165 -20.93 3.25 10.45
CA LEU A 165 -20.54 4.66 10.63
C LEU A 165 -21.71 5.61 10.33
N LYS A 166 -22.49 5.36 9.28
CA LYS A 166 -23.69 6.14 8.94
C LYS A 166 -24.72 6.10 10.08
N ASN A 167 -24.91 4.94 10.69
CA ASN A 167 -25.88 4.81 11.79
C ASN A 167 -25.39 5.48 13.08
N ILE A 168 -24.10 5.42 13.41
CA ILE A 168 -23.54 6.20 14.54
C ILE A 168 -23.72 7.71 14.29
N PHE A 169 -23.53 8.17 13.05
CA PHE A 169 -23.77 9.56 12.68
C PHE A 169 -25.23 9.96 12.85
N ASN A 170 -26.18 9.15 12.37
CA ASN A 170 -27.61 9.40 12.55
C ASN A 170 -28.01 9.43 14.03
N ILE A 171 -27.49 8.52 14.87
CA ILE A 171 -27.72 8.54 16.32
C ILE A 171 -27.29 9.88 16.92
N ARG A 172 -26.11 10.38 16.53
CA ARG A 172 -25.59 11.65 17.04
C ARG A 172 -26.49 12.81 16.64
N LEU A 173 -26.95 12.85 15.39
CA LEU A 173 -27.92 13.85 14.92
C LEU A 173 -29.23 13.79 15.71
N CYS A 174 -29.77 12.61 15.97
CA CYS A 174 -30.98 12.44 16.77
C CYS A 174 -30.80 12.99 18.20
N ILE A 175 -29.63 12.75 18.81
CA ILE A 175 -29.32 13.28 20.15
C ILE A 175 -29.14 14.80 20.10
N GLU A 176 -28.40 15.34 19.13
CA GLU A 176 -28.19 16.78 18.95
C GLU A 176 -29.54 17.50 18.76
N ASN A 177 -30.45 16.95 17.97
CA ASN A 177 -31.81 17.46 17.83
C ASN A 177 -32.59 17.39 19.15
N TYR A 178 -32.57 16.26 19.86
CA TYR A 178 -33.26 16.12 21.15
C TYR A 178 -32.77 17.13 22.20
N VAL A 179 -31.46 17.43 22.21
CA VAL A 179 -30.88 18.41 23.12
C VAL A 179 -31.27 19.84 22.75
N ASN A 180 -31.42 20.15 21.46
CA ASN A 180 -31.76 21.50 20.99
C ASN A 180 -33.25 21.81 21.08
N PHE A 181 -34.14 20.82 20.91
CA PHE A 181 -35.60 20.99 20.92
C PHE A 181 -36.23 20.62 22.28
N LYS A 182 -35.68 21.17 23.39
CA LYS A 182 -36.06 20.87 24.79
C LYS A 182 -37.55 20.97 25.11
N HIS A 183 -38.37 21.66 24.32
CA HIS A 183 -39.81 21.85 24.57
C HIS A 183 -40.68 20.61 24.26
N THR A 184 -40.11 19.53 23.73
CA THR A 184 -40.83 18.28 23.37
C THR A 184 -40.27 17.08 24.14
N HIS A 185 -40.27 17.14 25.48
CA HIS A 185 -39.79 16.06 26.36
C HIS A 185 -40.69 14.81 26.33
N ASP A 186 -40.76 14.14 25.18
CA ASP A 186 -41.38 12.84 25.05
C ASP A 186 -40.44 11.75 25.58
N LYS A 187 -40.81 11.17 26.73
CA LYS A 187 -40.09 10.03 27.33
C LYS A 187 -39.98 8.86 26.35
N GLN A 188 -40.96 8.67 25.46
CA GLN A 188 -40.95 7.62 24.46
C GLN A 188 -39.85 7.87 23.41
N TYR A 189 -39.70 9.09 22.94
CA TYR A 189 -38.63 9.46 21.99
C TYR A 189 -37.23 9.27 22.60
N LYS A 190 -37.03 9.63 23.87
CA LYS A 190 -35.77 9.34 24.59
C LYS A 190 -35.49 7.83 24.68
N GLN A 191 -36.50 7.01 24.97
CA GLN A 191 -36.35 5.55 25.03
C GLN A 191 -36.00 4.94 23.67
N LEU A 192 -36.59 5.46 22.58
CA LEU A 192 -36.25 5.05 21.21
C LEU A 192 -34.78 5.31 20.89
N ILE A 193 -34.26 6.50 21.20
CA ILE A 193 -32.83 6.82 21.02
C ILE A 193 -31.94 5.85 21.80
N ILE A 194 -32.27 5.57 23.07
CA ILE A 194 -31.53 4.64 23.93
C ILE A 194 -31.51 3.23 23.34
N SER A 195 -32.66 2.73 22.86
CA SER A 195 -32.78 1.42 22.23
C SER A 195 -31.89 1.32 20.97
N TYR A 196 -31.88 2.39 20.17
CA TYR A 196 -31.10 2.46 18.94
C TYR A 196 -29.59 2.48 19.24
N ILE A 197 -29.14 3.23 20.26
CA ILE A 197 -27.75 3.21 20.73
C ILE A 197 -27.34 1.79 21.16
N LYS A 198 -28.14 1.12 21.99
CA LYS A 198 -27.84 -0.24 22.48
C LYS A 198 -27.69 -1.24 21.33
N LEU A 199 -28.61 -1.20 20.36
CA LEU A 199 -28.58 -2.05 19.18
C LEU A 199 -27.27 -1.90 18.38
N TRP A 200 -26.85 -0.66 18.14
CA TRP A 200 -25.63 -0.40 17.37
C TRP A 200 -24.35 -0.69 18.15
N LEU A 201 -24.31 -0.48 19.47
CA LEU A 201 -23.19 -0.91 20.32
C LEU A 201 -23.01 -2.43 20.30
N ASN A 202 -24.11 -3.19 20.34
CA ASN A 202 -24.08 -4.65 20.23
C ASN A 202 -23.55 -5.10 18.86
N LYS A 203 -23.99 -4.46 17.77
CA LYS A 203 -23.45 -4.73 16.41
C LYS A 203 -21.95 -4.46 16.32
N ILE A 204 -21.44 -3.42 16.99
CA ILE A 204 -19.99 -3.13 17.06
C ILE A 204 -19.24 -4.23 17.82
N GLN A 205 -19.79 -4.71 18.94
CA GLN A 205 -19.19 -5.80 19.71
C GLN A 205 -19.17 -7.12 18.93
N GLN A 206 -20.21 -7.39 18.13
CA GLN A 206 -20.35 -8.59 17.31
C GLN A 206 -19.43 -8.64 16.08
N LEU A 207 -18.68 -7.58 15.77
CA LEU A 207 -17.69 -7.59 14.70
C LEU A 207 -16.53 -8.56 15.01
N LYS A 208 -16.76 -9.87 14.80
CA LYS A 208 -15.76 -10.93 14.94
C LYS A 208 -14.72 -10.83 13.82
N HIS A 209 -13.46 -11.02 14.18
CA HIS A 209 -12.34 -11.00 13.23
C HIS A 209 -12.34 -12.25 12.35
N LYS A 210 -12.63 -12.12 11.06
CA LYS A 210 -11.81 -12.85 10.07
C LYS A 210 -10.49 -12.09 9.99
N LYS A 211 -9.35 -12.77 10.19
CA LYS A 211 -7.99 -12.22 10.11
C LYS A 211 -7.85 -11.38 8.84
N ILE A 212 -8.03 -10.06 8.95
CA ILE A 212 -7.75 -9.15 7.84
C ILE A 212 -6.22 -9.09 7.80
N ASN A 213 -5.61 -9.95 6.98
CA ASN A 213 -4.17 -10.05 6.79
C ASN A 213 -3.64 -8.74 6.17
N ILE A 214 -3.48 -7.73 7.02
CA ILE A 214 -2.80 -6.49 6.68
C ILE A 214 -1.33 -6.72 6.99
N LEU A 215 -0.67 -7.48 6.11
CA LEU A 215 0.79 -7.66 6.05
C LEU A 215 1.45 -6.32 5.66
N LYS A 216 1.43 -5.34 6.58
CA LYS A 216 1.95 -3.98 6.40
C LYS A 216 3.22 -3.67 7.20
N THR A 217 3.90 -4.65 7.76
CA THR A 217 5.24 -4.41 8.35
C THR A 217 6.31 -4.86 7.36
N THR A 218 7.23 -3.95 7.03
CA THR A 218 8.49 -4.33 6.38
C THR A 218 9.41 -4.82 7.47
N ILE A 219 9.79 -6.10 7.43
CA ILE A 219 10.65 -6.70 8.46
C ILE A 219 12.10 -6.41 8.12
N LYS A 220 12.85 -5.84 9.06
CA LYS A 220 14.28 -5.57 8.89
C LYS A 220 15.09 -6.77 9.35
N ILE A 221 15.91 -7.33 8.45
CA ILE A 221 16.77 -8.47 8.71
C ILE A 221 18.21 -8.02 8.50
N ALA A 222 18.99 -7.97 9.57
CA ALA A 222 20.42 -7.65 9.49
C ALA A 222 21.26 -8.92 9.35
N ILE A 223 22.31 -8.85 8.54
CA ILE A 223 23.34 -9.88 8.40
C ILE A 223 24.61 -9.34 9.04
N ILE A 224 25.06 -9.95 10.13
CA ILE A 224 26.24 -9.54 10.90
C ILE A 224 27.23 -10.72 11.03
N GLY A 225 28.46 -10.42 11.44
CA GLY A 225 29.53 -11.41 11.64
C GLY A 225 30.92 -10.85 11.32
N HIS A 226 31.98 -11.61 11.60
CA HIS A 226 33.36 -11.19 11.33
C HIS A 226 33.66 -11.01 9.83
N GLU A 227 34.79 -10.38 9.51
CA GLU A 227 35.29 -10.36 8.14
C GLU A 227 35.47 -11.77 7.57
N ASN A 228 35.24 -11.93 6.27
CA ASN A 228 35.44 -13.18 5.52
C ASN A 228 34.57 -14.39 5.93
N VAL A 229 33.55 -14.21 6.79
CA VAL A 229 32.58 -15.27 7.16
C VAL A 229 31.53 -15.57 6.07
N GLY A 230 31.45 -14.76 5.01
CA GLY A 230 30.51 -14.96 3.89
C GLY A 230 29.14 -14.25 4.04
N LYS A 231 29.12 -13.04 4.61
CA LYS A 231 27.91 -12.20 4.70
C LYS A 231 27.36 -11.79 3.34
N SER A 232 28.22 -11.23 2.48
CA SER A 232 27.80 -10.75 1.16
C SER A 232 27.42 -11.89 0.21
N THR A 233 28.01 -13.08 0.37
CA THR A 233 27.57 -14.28 -0.37
C THR A 233 26.18 -14.73 0.07
N LEU A 234 25.86 -14.71 1.37
CA LEU A 234 24.52 -14.99 1.86
C LEU A 234 23.50 -13.92 1.42
N PHE A 235 23.88 -12.64 1.51
CA PHE A 235 23.08 -11.51 1.05
C PHE A 235 22.67 -11.67 -0.42
N ASN A 236 23.65 -11.91 -1.31
CA ASN A 236 23.40 -12.10 -2.73
C ASN A 236 22.53 -13.34 -2.99
N LYS A 237 22.74 -14.45 -2.28
CA LYS A 237 21.87 -15.63 -2.38
C LYS A 237 20.42 -15.33 -1.95
N LEU A 238 20.21 -14.60 -0.84
CA LEU A 238 18.87 -14.19 -0.38
C LEU A 238 18.15 -13.30 -1.39
N ILE A 239 18.90 -12.46 -2.10
CA ILE A 239 18.37 -11.59 -3.16
C ILE A 239 18.01 -12.39 -4.41
N ASN A 240 18.93 -13.24 -4.89
CA ASN A 240 18.78 -13.95 -6.16
C ASN A 240 17.62 -14.97 -6.14
N LYS A 241 17.36 -15.63 -5.00
CA LYS A 241 16.20 -16.54 -4.85
C LYS A 241 14.85 -15.81 -4.80
N ASN A 242 14.83 -14.53 -4.42
CA ASN A 242 13.60 -13.75 -4.23
C ASN A 242 13.46 -12.63 -5.27
N LYS A 243 13.92 -12.86 -6.50
CA LYS A 243 13.76 -11.98 -7.69
C LYS A 243 12.27 -11.78 -8.02
N SER A 244 11.58 -10.96 -7.22
CA SER A 244 10.30 -10.36 -7.59
C SER A 244 10.33 -8.89 -7.17
N LEU A 245 10.77 -8.08 -8.12
CA LEU A 245 10.99 -6.62 -8.12
C LEU A 245 12.21 -6.14 -7.32
N CYS A 246 13.28 -5.82 -8.04
CA CYS A 246 14.33 -4.93 -7.56
C CYS A 246 14.71 -3.96 -8.68
N ASP A 247 14.64 -2.66 -8.38
CA ASP A 247 15.38 -1.63 -9.10
C ASP A 247 16.88 -1.86 -8.87
N ASN A 248 17.67 -1.67 -9.93
CA ASN A 248 19.11 -1.91 -9.96
C ASN A 248 19.88 -0.75 -9.32
N PHE A 249 20.84 -1.05 -8.44
CA PHE A 249 22.04 -0.22 -8.23
C PHE A 249 23.21 -1.13 -7.86
N LYS A 250 24.35 -0.92 -8.55
CA LYS A 250 25.67 -1.50 -8.25
C LYS A 250 26.40 -0.58 -7.24
N GLY A 251 27.19 -1.15 -6.33
CA GLY A 251 28.08 -0.38 -5.44
C GLY A 251 28.74 -1.25 -4.35
N THR A 252 30.02 -1.02 -4.10
CA THR A 252 31.02 -1.85 -3.39
C THR A 252 30.90 -1.94 -1.86
N THR A 253 31.53 -2.97 -1.27
CA THR A 253 31.37 -3.50 0.10
C THR A 253 32.20 -2.79 1.20
N LYS A 254 32.16 -1.46 1.28
CA LYS A 254 32.65 -0.71 2.47
C LYS A 254 31.54 -0.10 3.32
N ASN A 255 30.31 -0.02 2.81
CA ASN A 255 29.15 0.61 3.45
C ASN A 255 28.04 -0.40 3.74
N ILE A 256 27.12 -0.05 4.66
CA ILE A 256 25.92 -0.85 4.92
C ILE A 256 25.07 -0.91 3.65
N ILE A 257 24.89 -2.10 3.07
CA ILE A 257 24.09 -2.31 1.86
C ILE A 257 22.70 -2.76 2.27
N THR A 258 21.65 -2.15 1.69
CA THR A 258 20.28 -2.57 1.99
C THR A 258 19.50 -2.89 0.74
N LYS A 259 18.80 -4.03 0.74
CA LYS A 259 17.94 -4.43 -0.36
C LYS A 259 16.59 -4.92 0.15
N VAL A 260 15.55 -4.56 -0.58
CA VAL A 260 14.19 -4.99 -0.26
C VAL A 260 13.86 -6.20 -1.10
N ILE A 261 13.52 -7.31 -0.44
CA ILE A 261 13.10 -8.55 -1.08
C ILE A 261 11.69 -8.94 -0.64
N ARG A 262 11.03 -9.80 -1.42
CA ARG A 262 9.78 -10.46 -1.02
C ARG A 262 10.03 -11.92 -0.69
N ILE A 263 9.84 -12.29 0.57
CA ILE A 263 9.90 -13.68 1.03
C ILE A 263 8.49 -14.28 0.89
N ASN A 264 8.38 -15.51 0.35
CA ASN A 264 7.11 -16.18 0.04
C ASN A 264 6.14 -15.34 -0.80
N LYS A 265 6.64 -14.52 -1.75
CA LYS A 265 5.86 -13.64 -2.65
C LYS A 265 4.98 -12.58 -1.96
N GLN A 266 4.88 -12.57 -0.63
CA GLN A 266 3.90 -11.75 0.10
C GLN A 266 4.52 -10.83 1.17
N ILE A 267 5.61 -11.26 1.79
CA ILE A 267 6.20 -10.58 2.95
C ILE A 267 7.36 -9.71 2.49
N LYS A 268 7.26 -8.40 2.74
CA LYS A 268 8.31 -7.44 2.39
C LYS A 268 9.37 -7.44 3.49
N CYS A 269 10.60 -7.79 3.13
CA CYS A 269 11.75 -7.79 4.04
C CYS A 269 12.82 -6.82 3.53
N LYS A 270 13.39 -6.01 4.42
CA LYS A 270 14.59 -5.21 4.15
C LYS A 270 15.79 -5.98 4.69
N ILE A 271 16.59 -6.55 3.79
CA ILE A 271 17.84 -7.22 4.13
C ILE A 271 18.94 -6.15 4.21
N ILE A 272 19.73 -6.18 5.26
CA ILE A 272 20.79 -5.23 5.56
C ILE A 272 22.09 -6.02 5.69
N ASP A 273 23.02 -5.88 4.73
CA ASP A 273 24.38 -6.41 4.83
C ASP A 273 25.25 -5.39 5.57
N THR A 274 25.97 -5.84 6.59
CA THR A 274 26.86 -4.96 7.37
C THR A 274 28.32 -5.23 7.03
N PRO A 275 29.22 -4.24 7.22
CA PRO A 275 30.66 -4.49 7.28
C PRO A 275 30.99 -5.58 8.31
N GLY A 276 32.11 -6.25 8.13
CA GLY A 276 32.60 -7.22 9.11
C GLY A 276 33.22 -6.58 10.33
N TYR A 277 33.19 -7.31 11.44
CA TYR A 277 34.06 -7.00 12.57
C TYR A 277 35.48 -7.48 12.22
N PRO A 278 36.49 -6.59 12.20
CA PRO A 278 37.88 -7.01 12.06
C PRO A 278 38.30 -7.84 13.27
N LYS A 279 39.11 -8.87 13.03
CA LYS A 279 39.55 -9.81 14.08
C LYS A 279 40.68 -9.25 14.94
N HIS A 280 41.54 -8.39 14.37
CA HIS A 280 42.75 -7.88 15.02
C HIS A 280 43.03 -6.41 14.65
N THR A 281 42.40 -5.43 15.32
CA THR A 281 42.89 -4.03 15.39
C THR A 281 42.03 -3.22 16.36
N PRO A 282 42.51 -2.72 17.51
CA PRO A 282 41.68 -2.01 18.48
C PRO A 282 41.20 -0.61 18.02
N ASN A 283 42.01 0.16 17.27
CA ASN A 283 41.77 1.61 17.10
C ASN A 283 40.89 2.03 15.91
N LYS A 284 40.81 1.26 14.81
CA LYS A 284 39.86 1.53 13.68
C LYS A 284 38.42 1.05 13.96
N ASN A 285 38.16 0.47 15.13
CA ASN A 285 36.95 -0.29 15.43
C ASN A 285 35.71 0.51 15.84
N ASN A 286 35.87 1.71 16.38
CA ASN A 286 34.75 2.37 17.08
C ASN A 286 33.63 2.82 16.13
N LYS A 287 33.95 3.35 14.95
CA LYS A 287 32.95 3.77 13.95
C LYS A 287 32.20 2.56 13.35
N ILE A 288 32.91 1.48 13.02
CA ILE A 288 32.31 0.26 12.45
C ILE A 288 31.41 -0.43 13.48
N LYS A 289 31.89 -0.61 14.72
CA LYS A 289 31.09 -1.17 15.82
C LYS A 289 29.85 -0.33 16.11
N LYS A 290 29.97 1.01 16.16
CA LYS A 290 28.82 1.92 16.36
C LYS A 290 27.78 1.80 15.25
N ASN A 291 28.21 1.67 13.99
CA ASN A 291 27.31 1.48 12.85
C ASN A 291 26.59 0.13 12.89
N ILE A 292 27.29 -0.96 13.22
CA ILE A 292 26.67 -2.28 13.34
C ILE A 292 25.69 -2.30 14.54
N ASN A 293 26.02 -1.68 15.66
CA ASN A 293 25.11 -1.57 16.81
C ASN A 293 23.83 -0.80 16.47
N LYS A 294 23.90 0.27 15.66
CA LYS A 294 22.70 0.96 15.14
C LYS A 294 21.85 0.04 14.26
N VAL A 295 22.49 -0.79 13.42
CA VAL A 295 21.78 -1.77 12.59
C VAL A 295 21.12 -2.84 13.45
N ILE A 296 21.82 -3.38 14.45
CA ILE A 296 21.30 -4.36 15.42
C ILE A 296 20.08 -3.80 16.15
N ALA A 297 20.19 -2.57 16.69
CA ALA A 297 19.11 -1.93 17.44
C ALA A 297 17.87 -1.69 16.57
N SER A 298 18.06 -1.33 15.30
CA SER A 298 16.97 -1.02 14.38
C SER A 298 16.41 -2.23 13.61
N SER A 299 16.96 -3.45 13.83
CA SER A 299 16.56 -4.67 13.13
C SER A 299 15.60 -5.55 13.92
N ASP A 300 14.71 -6.23 13.20
CA ASP A 300 13.70 -7.12 13.77
C ASP A 300 14.24 -8.55 13.92
N ILE A 301 15.08 -8.98 12.97
CA ILE A 301 15.77 -10.27 12.96
C ILE A 301 17.25 -10.02 12.68
N ILE A 302 18.12 -10.78 13.35
CA ILE A 302 19.56 -10.74 13.14
C ILE A 302 20.01 -12.12 12.66
N LEU A 303 20.63 -12.19 11.49
CA LEU A 303 21.37 -13.34 10.99
C LEU A 303 22.83 -13.14 11.38
N ASN A 304 23.29 -13.88 12.38
CA ASN A 304 24.66 -13.80 12.87
C ASN A 304 25.48 -14.94 12.26
N ILE A 305 26.42 -14.59 11.39
CA ILE A 305 27.20 -15.55 10.60
C ILE A 305 28.56 -15.79 11.24
N HIS A 306 28.87 -17.07 11.40
CA HIS A 306 30.11 -17.60 11.96
C HIS A 306 30.81 -18.51 10.94
N THR A 307 32.12 -18.61 11.03
CA THR A 307 32.85 -19.78 10.48
C THR A 307 32.77 -20.95 11.47
N PRO A 308 33.05 -22.19 11.04
CA PRO A 308 32.94 -23.34 11.94
C PRO A 308 33.90 -23.29 13.14
N SER A 309 35.03 -22.60 12.99
CA SER A 309 36.00 -22.36 14.06
C SER A 309 35.51 -21.37 15.14
N GLU A 310 34.39 -20.68 14.90
CA GLU A 310 33.84 -19.68 15.82
C GLU A 310 32.68 -20.28 16.63
N LYS A 311 32.76 -20.22 17.97
CA LYS A 311 31.66 -20.62 18.85
C LYS A 311 30.63 -19.49 18.96
N PRO A 312 29.34 -19.70 18.61
CA PRO A 312 28.31 -18.67 18.73
C PRO A 312 28.00 -18.41 20.22
N LYS A 313 28.26 -17.19 20.70
CA LYS A 313 28.06 -16.80 22.11
C LYS A 313 26.67 -16.25 22.43
N ASN A 314 25.85 -15.89 21.43
CA ASN A 314 24.62 -15.11 21.63
C ASN A 314 23.33 -15.95 21.56
N ASN A 315 22.57 -15.96 22.67
CA ASN A 315 21.25 -16.62 22.83
C ASN A 315 20.04 -15.68 22.73
N ASN A 316 20.20 -14.49 22.15
CA ASN A 316 19.10 -13.52 22.06
C ASN A 316 18.00 -14.01 21.11
N THR A 317 16.73 -13.88 21.50
CA THR A 317 15.56 -14.31 20.73
C THR A 317 15.44 -13.65 19.36
N LYS A 318 16.07 -12.48 19.12
CA LYS A 318 16.15 -11.84 17.78
C LYS A 318 17.17 -12.49 16.84
N VAL A 319 18.14 -13.21 17.38
CA VAL A 319 19.30 -13.73 16.64
C VAL A 319 19.01 -15.12 16.09
N ILE A 320 19.47 -15.38 14.88
CA ILE A 320 19.58 -16.70 14.26
C ILE A 320 21.07 -16.88 13.98
N ASN A 321 21.71 -17.81 14.68
CA ASN A 321 23.11 -18.13 14.45
C ASN A 321 23.23 -19.07 13.24
N VAL A 322 24.12 -18.71 12.31
CA VAL A 322 24.40 -19.46 11.08
C VAL A 322 25.89 -19.76 11.04
N ILE A 323 26.25 -21.05 11.01
CA ILE A 323 27.62 -21.48 10.72
C ILE A 323 27.73 -21.68 9.22
N ASN A 324 28.52 -20.83 8.57
CA ASN A 324 28.82 -20.91 7.15
C ASN A 324 30.11 -21.70 6.89
N LYS A 325 30.37 -22.08 5.63
CA LYS A 325 31.55 -22.83 5.17
C LYS A 325 31.66 -24.26 5.72
N ILE A 326 30.53 -24.92 5.98
CA ILE A 326 30.54 -26.33 6.41
C ILE A 326 31.12 -27.30 5.37
N ASP A 327 31.25 -26.86 4.13
CA ASP A 327 31.94 -27.58 3.05
C ASP A 327 33.43 -27.84 3.35
N THR A 328 34.04 -27.09 4.27
CA THR A 328 35.46 -27.23 4.58
C THR A 328 35.74 -28.13 5.80
N ILE A 329 34.73 -28.76 6.41
CA ILE A 329 34.88 -29.54 7.66
C ILE A 329 34.00 -30.80 7.66
N ASN A 330 34.49 -31.84 8.34
CA ASN A 330 33.75 -33.07 8.59
C ASN A 330 32.50 -32.84 9.50
N LYS A 331 31.29 -33.16 9.00
CA LYS A 331 29.98 -32.82 9.61
C LYS A 331 29.78 -33.32 11.05
N LYS A 332 30.55 -34.31 11.51
CA LYS A 332 30.42 -34.94 12.84
C LYS A 332 30.71 -33.99 14.02
N LEU A 333 31.37 -32.87 13.80
CA LEU A 333 31.84 -31.96 14.87
C LEU A 333 30.82 -30.88 15.32
N ILE A 334 29.65 -30.76 14.68
CA ILE A 334 28.73 -29.64 14.94
C ILE A 334 27.35 -30.14 15.42
N ASN A 335 27.33 -30.74 16.60
CA ASN A 335 26.08 -31.11 17.28
C ASN A 335 25.56 -29.94 18.12
N ASN A 336 24.88 -28.99 17.46
CA ASN A 336 24.15 -27.94 18.18
C ASN A 336 22.81 -27.61 17.48
N SER A 337 21.70 -28.08 18.06
CA SER A 337 20.33 -27.94 17.51
C SER A 337 19.87 -26.49 17.30
N LYS A 338 20.50 -25.54 18.00
CA LYS A 338 20.18 -24.11 17.95
C LYS A 338 20.84 -23.33 16.81
N VAL A 339 21.75 -23.95 16.04
CA VAL A 339 22.53 -23.27 14.99
C VAL A 339 22.14 -23.79 13.61
N ILE A 340 22.21 -22.93 12.59
CA ILE A 340 21.92 -23.32 11.21
C ILE A 340 23.24 -23.56 10.49
N LEU A 341 23.45 -24.79 10.04
CA LEU A 341 24.60 -25.17 9.22
C LEU A 341 24.32 -24.83 7.77
N LEU A 342 25.23 -24.10 7.15
CA LEU A 342 25.08 -23.66 5.77
C LEU A 342 26.44 -23.67 5.04
N SER A 343 26.41 -24.03 3.77
CA SER A 343 27.48 -23.71 2.85
C SER A 343 26.95 -22.70 1.85
N CYS A 344 27.43 -21.47 1.94
CA CYS A 344 27.07 -20.41 0.99
C CYS A 344 27.63 -20.68 -0.41
N LYS A 345 28.40 -21.74 -0.65
CA LYS A 345 28.85 -22.14 -1.99
C LYS A 345 27.93 -23.21 -2.60
N SER A 346 27.60 -24.27 -1.87
CA SER A 346 26.68 -25.32 -2.37
C SER A 346 25.19 -24.92 -2.33
N SER A 347 24.36 -25.63 -3.11
CA SER A 347 22.91 -25.36 -3.29
C SER A 347 22.02 -25.99 -2.20
N GLY A 348 22.52 -27.01 -1.48
CA GLY A 348 21.69 -27.90 -0.65
C GLY A 348 21.19 -27.37 0.70
N CYS A 349 21.92 -26.46 1.37
CA CYS A 349 21.61 -26.13 2.79
C CYS A 349 20.73 -24.89 3.00
N TYR A 350 20.23 -24.25 1.94
CA TYR A 350 19.48 -22.99 2.05
C TYR A 350 18.05 -23.16 2.59
N ASN A 351 17.41 -24.31 2.34
CA ASN A 351 16.00 -24.52 2.68
C ASN A 351 15.76 -24.48 4.20
N ASN A 352 16.71 -24.96 5.00
CA ASN A 352 16.64 -24.94 6.47
C ASN A 352 16.78 -23.51 7.04
N LEU A 353 17.63 -22.67 6.43
CA LEU A 353 17.70 -21.26 6.78
C LEU A 353 16.40 -20.56 6.44
N TYR A 354 15.87 -20.82 5.24
CA TYR A 354 14.65 -20.19 4.74
C TYR A 354 13.43 -20.53 5.61
N SER A 355 13.24 -21.80 5.98
CA SER A 355 12.13 -22.25 6.83
C SER A 355 12.17 -21.65 8.24
N LYS A 356 13.34 -21.67 8.90
CA LYS A 356 13.52 -21.04 10.24
C LYS A 356 13.31 -19.52 10.19
N LEU A 357 13.82 -18.86 9.15
CA LEU A 357 13.63 -17.43 8.94
C LEU A 357 12.15 -17.08 8.70
N LEU A 358 11.44 -17.87 7.89
CA LEU A 358 10.00 -17.74 7.68
C LEU A 358 9.19 -17.89 8.97
N ALA A 359 9.46 -18.95 9.76
CA ALA A 359 8.77 -19.18 11.02
C ALA A 359 8.89 -17.97 11.97
N LYS A 360 10.11 -17.42 12.09
CA LYS A 360 10.39 -16.24 12.92
C LYS A 360 9.70 -14.98 12.41
N ILE A 361 9.68 -14.79 11.10
CA ILE A 361 8.94 -13.72 10.43
C ILE A 361 7.44 -13.78 10.74
N TYR A 362 6.82 -14.97 10.61
CA TYR A 362 5.40 -15.13 10.89
C TYR A 362 5.07 -14.85 12.37
N LYS A 363 5.94 -15.28 13.31
CA LYS A 363 5.81 -14.96 14.73
C LYS A 363 5.92 -13.46 15.03
N LEU A 364 6.78 -12.73 14.33
CA LEU A 364 6.93 -11.28 14.49
C LEU A 364 5.75 -10.49 13.89
N ILE A 365 5.23 -10.95 12.74
CA ILE A 365 4.05 -10.35 12.11
C ILE A 365 2.83 -10.52 13.01
N SER A 366 2.61 -11.73 13.54
CA SER A 366 1.46 -11.99 14.40
C SER A 366 1.52 -11.15 15.67
N THR A 367 2.67 -11.07 16.34
CA THR A 367 2.84 -10.31 17.59
C THR A 367 2.73 -8.80 17.42
N LYS A 368 3.43 -8.17 16.46
CA LYS A 368 3.33 -6.71 16.22
C LYS A 368 1.93 -6.28 15.81
N TYR A 369 1.23 -7.09 15.02
CA TYR A 369 -0.15 -6.82 14.61
C TYR A 369 -1.14 -6.99 15.76
N LEU A 370 -0.98 -8.04 16.58
CA LEU A 370 -1.76 -8.25 17.80
C LEU A 370 -1.65 -7.04 18.72
N ILE A 371 -0.45 -6.53 19.01
CA ILE A 371 -0.23 -5.46 20.00
C ILE A 371 -0.93 -4.13 19.61
N ALA A 372 -0.80 -3.69 18.35
CA ALA A 372 -1.39 -2.41 17.90
C ALA A 372 -2.92 -2.44 17.88
N HIS A 373 -3.51 -3.54 17.39
CA HIS A 373 -4.96 -3.71 17.41
C HIS A 373 -5.49 -4.01 18.82
N HIS A 374 -4.73 -4.70 19.66
CA HIS A 374 -5.14 -5.02 21.03
C HIS A 374 -5.34 -3.74 21.86
N LYS A 375 -4.42 -2.76 21.77
CA LYS A 375 -4.59 -1.47 22.46
C LYS A 375 -5.83 -0.72 22.00
N GLN A 376 -6.00 -0.47 20.70
CA GLN A 376 -7.16 0.25 20.16
C GLN A 376 -8.49 -0.47 20.42
N ARG A 377 -8.51 -1.81 20.43
CA ARG A 377 -9.70 -2.59 20.78
C ARG A 377 -10.01 -2.57 22.27
N LYS A 378 -8.98 -2.54 23.13
CA LYS A 378 -9.17 -2.36 24.58
C LYS A 378 -9.85 -1.01 24.84
N TYR A 379 -9.40 0.05 24.17
CA TYR A 379 -10.08 1.36 24.20
C TYR A 379 -11.50 1.29 23.64
N LEU A 380 -11.71 0.69 22.46
CA LEU A 380 -13.06 0.56 21.90
C LEU A 380 -14.01 -0.16 22.87
N LYS A 381 -13.58 -1.27 23.48
CA LYS A 381 -14.35 -1.99 24.49
C LYS A 381 -14.60 -1.17 25.74
N SER A 382 -13.61 -0.39 26.22
CA SER A 382 -13.79 0.45 27.41
C SER A 382 -14.79 1.57 27.17
N TYR A 383 -14.77 2.22 26.01
CA TYR A 383 -15.76 3.25 25.65
C TYR A 383 -17.17 2.68 25.47
N ILE A 384 -17.31 1.51 24.85
CA ILE A 384 -18.61 0.83 24.76
C ILE A 384 -19.16 0.53 26.16
N LYS A 385 -18.34 0.00 27.09
CA LYS A 385 -18.74 -0.22 28.48
C LYS A 385 -19.12 1.08 29.19
N LYS A 386 -18.37 2.17 28.95
CA LYS A 386 -18.66 3.50 29.51
C LYS A 386 -20.04 4.00 29.08
N ILE A 387 -20.39 3.88 27.79
CA ILE A 387 -21.71 4.29 27.28
C ILE A 387 -22.82 3.40 27.88
N PHE A 388 -22.62 2.09 27.98
CA PHE A 388 -23.63 1.22 28.63
C PHE A 388 -23.87 1.61 30.09
N LYS A 389 -22.84 1.99 30.85
CA LYS A 389 -22.98 2.47 32.24
C LYS A 389 -23.73 3.81 32.28
N GLN A 390 -23.40 4.75 31.40
CA GLN A 390 -24.08 6.04 31.25
C GLN A 390 -25.58 5.88 30.95
N LEU A 391 -25.92 4.98 30.02
CA LEU A 391 -27.31 4.66 29.67
C LEU A 391 -28.10 4.04 30.83
N LYS A 392 -27.45 3.27 31.72
CA LYS A 392 -28.11 2.69 32.91
C LYS A 392 -28.37 3.75 33.99
N ASN A 393 -27.46 4.71 34.14
CA ASN A 393 -27.54 5.74 35.17
C ASN A 393 -28.38 6.96 34.76
N ASN A 394 -29.16 6.88 33.66
CA ASN A 394 -29.94 7.99 33.11
C ASN A 394 -29.15 9.29 32.88
N SER A 395 -27.83 9.19 32.61
CA SER A 395 -26.98 10.37 32.41
C SER A 395 -27.36 11.17 31.16
N ASP A 396 -26.97 12.45 31.13
CA ASP A 396 -27.19 13.32 29.97
C ASP A 396 -26.66 12.73 28.66
N LEU A 397 -27.52 12.80 27.63
CA LEU A 397 -27.22 12.28 26.30
C LEU A 397 -26.02 13.00 25.64
N ILE A 398 -25.70 14.22 26.09
CA ILE A 398 -24.54 15.02 25.62
C ILE A 398 -23.23 14.25 25.83
N ASN A 399 -23.02 13.68 27.02
CA ASN A 399 -21.82 12.91 27.34
C ASN A 399 -21.69 11.62 26.50
N ILE A 400 -22.81 11.10 26.00
CA ILE A 400 -22.83 9.93 25.12
C ILE A 400 -22.38 10.31 23.70
N VAL A 401 -22.74 11.51 23.21
CA VAL A 401 -22.31 12.01 21.89
C VAL A 401 -20.79 12.06 21.80
N ASP A 402 -20.10 12.56 22.82
CA ASP A 402 -18.64 12.64 22.80
C ASP A 402 -17.97 11.26 22.82
N ASN A 403 -18.51 10.32 23.60
CA ASN A 403 -18.04 8.94 23.56
C ASN A 403 -18.31 8.28 22.19
N LEU A 404 -19.43 8.58 21.53
CA LEU A 404 -19.73 8.10 20.17
C LEU A 404 -18.78 8.71 19.12
N LYS A 405 -18.36 9.98 19.25
CA LYS A 405 -17.31 10.59 18.40
C LYS A 405 -16.00 9.82 18.52
N ILE A 406 -15.58 9.50 19.75
CA ILE A 406 -14.35 8.74 19.99
C ILE A 406 -14.43 7.32 19.41
N ILE A 407 -15.57 6.63 19.60
CA ILE A 407 -15.81 5.32 18.99
C ILE A 407 -15.73 5.38 17.46
N THR A 408 -16.31 6.42 16.85
CA THR A 408 -16.27 6.65 15.41
C THR A 408 -14.82 6.74 14.93
N GLN A 409 -13.99 7.54 15.62
CA GLN A 409 -12.57 7.71 15.28
C GLN A 409 -11.76 6.42 15.49
N LEU A 410 -12.05 5.65 16.53
CA LEU A 410 -11.41 4.34 16.76
C LEU A 410 -11.78 3.34 15.65
N ILE A 411 -13.04 3.28 15.22
CA ILE A 411 -13.48 2.39 14.12
C ILE A 411 -12.83 2.82 12.80
N ILE A 412 -12.80 4.12 12.50
CA ILE A 412 -12.08 4.70 11.36
C ILE A 412 -10.61 4.29 11.38
N ASN A 413 -9.94 4.37 12.53
CA ASN A 413 -8.52 4.02 12.66
C ASN A 413 -8.26 2.50 12.56
N ILE A 414 -9.07 1.69 13.24
CA ILE A 414 -8.95 0.22 13.24
C ILE A 414 -9.14 -0.34 11.83
N PHE A 415 -10.12 0.18 11.10
CA PHE A 415 -10.46 -0.33 9.77
C PHE A 415 -9.92 0.52 8.62
N ASN A 416 -9.26 1.65 8.92
CA ASN A 416 -8.79 2.66 7.97
C ASN A 416 -9.88 3.17 7.01
N VAL A 417 -11.16 3.10 7.38
CA VAL A 417 -12.28 3.58 6.57
C VAL A 417 -12.35 5.09 6.70
N ASN A 418 -12.38 5.82 5.59
CA ASN A 418 -12.39 7.29 5.56
C ASN A 418 -11.19 7.96 6.24
N ASN A 419 -10.02 7.31 6.26
CA ASN A 419 -8.79 8.03 6.60
C ASN A 419 -8.50 9.03 5.47
N THR A 420 -9.01 10.25 5.61
CA THR A 420 -8.58 11.48 4.92
C THR A 420 -7.19 11.86 5.39
N LYS A 421 -6.29 10.89 5.59
CA LYS A 421 -4.88 11.22 5.64
C LYS A 421 -4.60 11.93 4.33
N LYS A 422 -4.21 13.21 4.39
CA LYS A 422 -3.64 13.91 3.25
C LYS A 422 -2.53 13.00 2.74
N ILE A 423 -2.82 12.31 1.65
CA ILE A 423 -1.83 11.51 0.95
C ILE A 423 -0.93 12.58 0.35
N ASN A 424 0.32 12.65 0.81
CA ASN A 424 1.27 13.55 0.17
C ASN A 424 1.32 13.21 -1.32
N THR A 425 1.36 14.22 -2.19
CA THR A 425 1.37 14.06 -3.65
C THR A 425 2.51 13.11 -4.09
N ASP A 426 3.63 13.12 -3.37
CA ASP A 426 4.75 12.19 -3.53
C ASP A 426 4.39 10.70 -3.41
N PHE A 427 3.31 10.36 -2.71
CA PHE A 427 2.84 8.99 -2.64
C PHE A 427 2.36 8.49 -4.00
N PHE A 428 1.70 9.35 -4.78
CA PHE A 428 1.15 8.98 -6.08
C PHE A 428 2.25 8.80 -7.15
N ARG A 429 3.41 9.43 -6.95
CA ARG A 429 4.59 9.24 -7.81
C ARG A 429 5.10 7.79 -7.87
N LYS A 430 4.67 6.91 -6.94
CA LYS A 430 4.97 5.47 -6.95
C LYS A 430 4.22 4.69 -8.01
N PHE A 431 3.15 5.25 -8.57
CA PHE A 431 2.39 4.63 -9.64
C PHE A 431 3.01 4.93 -11.01
N CYS A 432 2.60 4.17 -12.02
CA CYS A 432 3.01 4.41 -13.40
C CYS A 432 2.39 5.72 -13.95
N ILE A 433 2.99 6.24 -15.00
CA ILE A 433 2.40 7.29 -15.84
C ILE A 433 1.14 6.70 -16.51
N GLY A 434 0.08 7.51 -16.68
CA GLY A 434 -1.18 7.06 -17.29
C GLY A 434 -2.18 6.35 -16.38
N LYS A 435 -1.92 6.34 -15.06
CA LYS A 435 -2.78 5.67 -14.08
C LYS A 435 -3.40 6.61 -13.07
#